data_AF-A0A5M5BY01-F1
#
_entry.id   AF-A0A5M5BY01-F1
#
_cell.length_a   1.000
_cell.length_b   1.000
_cell.length_c   1.000
_cell.angle_alpha   90.00
_cell.angle_beta   90.00
_cell.angle_gamma   90.00
#
_symmetry.space_group_name_H-M   'P 1'
#
loop_
_entity.id
_entity.type
_entity.pdbx_description
1 polymer ?
#
loop_
_entity_poly.entity_id
_entity_poly.type
_entity_poly.pdbx_seq_one_letter_code
_entity_poly.pdbx_strand_id
1 'polypeptide(L)'
;MEQRSSISPSSAVPHIIYFNKLDKNRAILLIKKYLTEYRINKEDSIQPFTESAIAKIGEEKEYNAAQMLGLAYMLLENAAKNNIKTIDVAEVTHMLKKSEIEVKTAENIIDENSSDLLNKANQE
;
A
#
# COMPACT_ATOMS: atom_id res chain seq x y z
N MET A 1 38.60 -27.64 29.27
CA MET A 1 37.24 -27.11 29.49
C MET A 1 37.11 -25.85 28.66
N GLU A 2 36.43 -25.93 27.51
CA GLU A 2 36.11 -24.74 26.72
C GLU A 2 35.05 -23.93 27.46
N GLN A 3 35.45 -22.81 28.07
CA GLN A 3 34.49 -21.83 28.58
C GLN A 3 33.79 -21.20 27.38
N ARG A 4 32.59 -21.69 27.06
CA ARG A 4 31.68 -20.97 26.17
C ARG A 4 31.02 -19.89 27.00
N SER A 5 31.44 -18.64 26.81
CA SER A 5 30.79 -17.48 27.40
C SER A 5 29.31 -17.46 26.97
N SER A 6 28.41 -17.24 27.92
CA SER A 6 26.99 -17.05 27.65
C SER A 6 26.80 -15.79 26.83
N ILE A 7 26.27 -15.92 25.62
CA ILE A 7 25.81 -14.79 24.81
C ILE A 7 24.44 -14.35 25.36
N SER A 8 24.41 -13.87 26.60
CA SER A 8 23.24 -13.14 27.08
C SER A 8 23.22 -11.82 26.29
N PRO A 9 22.15 -11.51 25.54
CA PRO A 9 22.08 -10.25 24.81
C PRO A 9 21.93 -9.14 25.84
N SER A 10 23.08 -8.61 26.27
CA SER A 10 23.17 -7.38 27.03
C SER A 10 22.54 -6.27 26.17
N SER A 11 21.56 -5.62 26.76
CA SER A 11 20.88 -4.42 26.29
C SER A 11 21.82 -3.49 25.51
N ALA A 12 21.41 -3.15 24.28
CA ALA A 12 21.97 -2.12 23.40
C ALA A 12 23.49 -2.18 23.13
N VAL A 13 23.86 -2.94 22.10
CA VAL A 13 25.18 -2.80 21.45
C VAL A 13 25.24 -1.41 20.78
N PRO A 14 26.23 -0.55 21.10
CA PRO A 14 26.25 0.86 20.68
C PRO A 14 26.34 1.09 19.16
N HIS A 15 26.66 0.04 18.39
CA HIS A 15 26.78 0.10 16.93
C HIS A 15 25.54 -0.40 16.18
N ILE A 16 24.52 -0.90 16.89
CA ILE A 16 23.31 -1.42 16.28
C ILE A 16 22.21 -0.37 16.35
N ILE A 17 21.75 0.09 15.19
CA ILE A 17 20.60 0.99 15.08
C ILE A 17 19.35 0.15 14.83
N TYR A 18 18.41 0.18 15.77
CA TYR A 18 17.14 -0.53 15.64
C TYR A 18 16.13 0.32 14.89
N PHE A 19 15.55 -0.25 13.84
CA PHE A 19 14.44 0.35 13.11
C PHE A 19 13.14 -0.25 13.62
N ASN A 20 12.27 0.63 14.13
CA ASN A 20 10.92 0.24 14.50
C ASN A 20 10.01 0.27 13.26
N LYS A 21 8.98 -0.58 13.25
CA LYS A 21 7.88 -0.44 12.29
C LYS A 21 7.25 0.95 12.42
N LEU A 22 6.67 1.42 11.32
CA LEU A 22 5.83 2.62 11.37
C LEU A 22 4.61 2.36 12.25
N ASP A 23 4.19 3.40 12.95
CA ASP A 23 2.94 3.43 13.71
C ASP A 23 1.97 4.42 13.05
N LYS A 24 0.77 4.54 13.59
CA LYS A 24 -0.27 5.46 13.10
C LYS A 24 0.22 6.91 12.96
N ASN A 25 0.96 7.42 13.95
CA ASN A 25 1.40 8.82 13.95
C ASN A 25 2.49 9.05 12.89
N ARG A 26 3.41 8.09 12.75
CA ARG A 26 4.45 8.13 11.72
C ARG A 26 3.89 7.89 10.31
N ALA A 27 2.81 7.12 10.17
CA ALA A 27 2.07 6.99 8.93
C ALA A 27 1.45 8.32 8.47
N ILE A 28 0.82 9.06 9.39
CA ILE A 28 0.30 10.41 9.13
C ILE A 28 1.44 11.33 8.68
N LEU A 29 2.58 11.30 9.38
CA LEU A 29 3.75 12.10 9.03
C LEU A 29 4.33 11.72 7.66
N LEU A 30 4.38 10.43 7.34
CA LEU A 30 4.84 9.92 6.04
C LEU A 30 3.99 10.47 4.90
N ILE A 31 2.67 10.36 5.01
CA ILE A 31 1.73 10.88 3.99
C ILE A 31 1.83 12.40 3.90
N LYS A 32 1.88 13.11 5.03
CA LYS A 32 2.06 14.56 5.06
C LYS A 32 3.33 14.99 4.33
N LYS A 33 4.45 14.32 4.60
CA LYS A 33 5.75 14.61 3.98
C LYS A 33 5.70 14.33 2.48
N TYR A 34 5.13 13.21 2.08
CA TYR A 34 4.91 12.89 0.67
C TYR A 34 4.11 13.99 -0.04
N LEU A 35 2.94 14.38 0.49
CA LEU A 35 2.11 15.43 -0.11
C LEU A 35 2.85 16.77 -0.18
N THR A 36 3.57 17.13 0.87
CA THR A 36 4.32 18.40 0.94
C THR A 36 5.40 18.49 -0.14
N GLU A 37 6.08 17.38 -0.45
CA GLU A 37 7.14 17.35 -1.47
C GLU A 37 6.60 17.37 -2.90
N TYR A 38 5.44 16.74 -3.14
CA TYR A 38 4.92 16.55 -4.51
C TYR A 38 3.80 17.51 -4.91
N ARG A 39 3.27 18.33 -4.00
CA ARG A 39 2.31 19.38 -4.36
C ARG A 39 2.99 20.51 -5.13
N ILE A 40 2.28 21.04 -6.12
CA ILE A 40 2.69 22.24 -6.87
C ILE A 40 2.87 23.41 -5.91
N ASN A 41 1.89 23.62 -5.03
CA ASN A 41 1.95 24.61 -3.96
C ASN A 41 2.34 23.92 -2.67
N LYS A 42 3.54 24.22 -2.16
CA LYS A 42 4.01 23.66 -0.88
C LYS A 42 3.09 24.09 0.24
N GLU A 43 2.39 23.13 0.81
CA GLU A 43 1.48 23.31 1.93
C GLU A 43 1.65 22.12 2.86
N ASP A 44 1.86 22.41 4.15
CA ASP A 44 2.07 21.43 5.21
C ASP A 44 0.73 20.86 5.71
N SER A 45 0.08 20.07 4.86
CA SER A 45 -1.28 19.56 5.09
C SER A 45 -1.42 18.12 4.60
N ILE A 46 -2.31 17.36 5.26
CA ILE A 46 -2.67 15.99 4.87
C ILE A 46 -3.83 15.93 3.87
N GLN A 47 -4.43 17.09 3.53
CA GLN A 47 -5.50 17.14 2.55
C GLN A 47 -5.04 16.52 1.22
N PRO A 48 -5.91 15.82 0.47
CA PRO A 48 -7.34 15.61 0.71
C PRO A 48 -7.66 14.49 1.72
N PHE A 49 -6.66 13.87 2.38
CA PHE A 49 -6.91 12.76 3.29
C PHE A 49 -7.39 13.23 4.67
N THR A 50 -8.24 12.41 5.28
CA THR A 50 -8.48 12.46 6.73
C THR A 50 -7.46 11.59 7.47
N GLU A 51 -7.18 11.89 8.74
CA GLU A 51 -6.29 11.05 9.55
C GLU A 51 -6.78 9.61 9.68
N SER A 52 -8.11 9.42 9.77
CA SER A 52 -8.74 8.10 9.83
C SER A 52 -8.53 7.31 8.54
N ALA A 53 -8.56 7.97 7.38
CA ALA A 53 -8.24 7.32 6.10
C ALA A 53 -6.77 6.86 6.07
N ILE A 54 -5.84 7.70 6.53
CA ILE A 54 -4.41 7.34 6.60
C ILE A 54 -4.20 6.18 7.57
N ALA A 55 -4.89 6.17 8.71
CA ALA A 55 -4.84 5.04 9.65
C ALA A 55 -5.33 3.75 9.00
N LYS A 56 -6.46 3.80 8.27
CA LYS A 56 -6.98 2.63 7.54
C LYS A 56 -6.02 2.14 6.46
N ILE A 57 -5.38 3.04 5.71
CA ILE A 57 -4.32 2.69 4.75
C ILE A 57 -3.16 1.99 5.46
N GLY A 58 -2.74 2.51 6.61
CA GLY A 58 -1.67 1.93 7.43
C GLY A 58 -2.01 0.53 7.91
N GLU A 59 -3.20 0.33 8.49
CA GLU A 59 -3.67 -0.99 8.94
C GLU A 59 -3.73 -2.00 7.80
N GLU A 60 -4.29 -1.61 6.65
CA GLU A 60 -4.43 -2.48 5.49
C GLU A 60 -3.10 -2.90 4.86
N LYS A 61 -2.10 -2.02 4.94
CA LYS A 61 -0.75 -2.25 4.38
C LYS A 61 0.28 -2.58 5.45
N GLU A 62 -0.18 -3.00 6.64
CA GLU A 62 0.67 -3.38 7.76
C GLU A 62 1.76 -2.34 8.11
N TYR A 63 1.44 -1.07 7.89
CA TYR A 63 2.33 0.08 8.06
C TYR A 63 3.63 -0.02 7.25
N ASN A 64 3.59 -0.67 6.09
CA ASN A 64 4.68 -0.69 5.12
C ASN A 64 4.69 0.61 4.28
N ALA A 65 5.76 1.39 4.38
CA ALA A 65 5.86 2.70 3.73
C ALA A 65 5.62 2.66 2.21
N ALA A 66 6.23 1.70 1.49
CA ALA A 66 6.13 1.64 0.04
C ALA A 66 4.71 1.29 -0.41
N GLN A 67 4.08 0.31 0.26
CA GLN A 67 2.71 -0.09 -0.04
C GLN A 67 1.70 1.00 0.31
N MET A 68 1.91 1.69 1.44
CA MET A 68 1.08 2.83 1.83
C MET A 68 1.14 3.97 0.81
N LEU A 69 2.35 4.36 0.37
CA LEU A 69 2.53 5.41 -0.63
C LEU A 69 1.95 5.01 -1.99
N GLY A 70 2.09 3.75 -2.38
CA GLY A 70 1.47 3.22 -3.59
C GLY A 70 -0.05 3.32 -3.56
N LEU A 71 -0.69 2.90 -2.46
CA LEU A 71 -2.14 3.03 -2.30
C LEU A 71 -2.59 4.50 -2.22
N ALA A 72 -1.86 5.34 -1.50
CA ALA A 72 -2.16 6.77 -1.41
C ALA A 72 -2.12 7.45 -2.79
N TYR A 73 -1.12 7.14 -3.61
CA TYR A 73 -1.06 7.62 -4.99
C TYR A 73 -2.26 7.17 -5.83
N MET A 74 -2.62 5.88 -5.77
CA MET A 74 -3.81 5.37 -6.49
C MET A 74 -5.11 6.05 -6.04
N LEU A 75 -5.25 6.34 -4.74
CA LEU A 75 -6.40 7.07 -4.20
C LEU A 75 -6.43 8.52 -4.68
N LEU A 76 -5.28 9.21 -4.75
CA LEU A 76 -5.19 10.56 -5.29
C LEU A 76 -5.59 10.60 -6.78
N GLU A 77 -5.08 9.65 -7.57
CA GLU A 77 -5.45 9.51 -8.98
C GLU A 77 -6.96 9.24 -9.16
N ASN A 78 -7.53 8.35 -8.34
CA ASN A 78 -8.97 8.07 -8.37
C ASN A 78 -9.78 9.30 -7.96
N ALA A 79 -9.34 10.02 -6.93
CA ALA A 79 -10.01 11.22 -6.45
C ALA A 79 -9.98 12.34 -7.50
N ALA A 80 -8.85 12.53 -8.18
CA ALA A 80 -8.71 13.49 -9.26
C ALA A 80 -9.64 13.16 -10.45
N LYS A 81 -9.71 11.89 -10.85
CA LYS A 81 -10.57 11.44 -11.97
C LYS A 81 -12.06 11.59 -11.67
N ASN A 82 -12.48 11.34 -10.44
CA ASN A 82 -13.88 11.35 -10.02
C ASN A 82 -14.30 12.66 -9.31
N ASN A 83 -13.44 13.68 -9.28
CA ASN A 83 -13.67 14.96 -8.62
C ASN A 83 -14.05 14.83 -7.12
N ILE A 84 -13.41 13.88 -6.43
CA ILE A 84 -13.59 13.64 -5.00
C ILE A 84 -12.71 14.62 -4.22
N LYS A 85 -13.33 15.40 -3.33
CA LYS A 85 -12.64 16.45 -2.57
C LYS A 85 -11.94 15.94 -1.31
N THR A 86 -12.47 14.87 -0.71
CA THR A 86 -12.01 14.35 0.59
C THR A 86 -11.86 12.84 0.50
N ILE A 87 -10.72 12.33 0.92
CA ILE A 87 -10.44 10.90 1.00
C ILE A 87 -10.60 10.47 2.47
N ASP A 88 -11.75 9.87 2.76
CA ASP A 88 -12.10 9.32 4.05
C ASP A 88 -11.99 7.79 4.08
N VAL A 89 -12.39 7.17 5.20
CA VAL A 89 -12.34 5.70 5.35
C VAL A 89 -13.23 4.98 4.32
N ALA A 90 -14.35 5.60 3.93
CA ALA A 90 -15.26 4.99 2.97
C ALA A 90 -14.62 4.94 1.58
N GLU A 91 -13.96 6.01 1.15
CA GLU A 91 -13.24 6.05 -0.13
C GLU A 91 -12.08 5.05 -0.18
N VAL A 92 -11.30 4.95 0.91
CA VAL A 92 -10.24 3.93 1.03
C VAL A 92 -10.82 2.53 0.88
N THR A 93 -11.91 2.23 1.59
CA THR A 93 -12.56 0.92 1.56
C THR A 93 -13.14 0.61 0.18
N HIS A 94 -13.71 1.60 -0.49
CA HIS A 94 -14.24 1.46 -1.85
C HIS A 94 -13.12 1.11 -2.85
N MET A 95 -12.00 1.82 -2.78
CA MET A 95 -10.85 1.57 -3.66
C MET A 95 -10.26 0.16 -3.46
N LEU A 96 -10.13 -0.29 -2.20
CA LEU A 96 -9.63 -1.63 -1.89
C LEU A 96 -10.52 -2.72 -2.50
N LYS A 97 -11.84 -2.59 -2.36
CA LYS A 97 -12.80 -3.51 -2.98
C LYS A 97 -12.71 -3.49 -4.50
N LYS A 98 -12.56 -2.31 -5.11
CA LYS A 98 -12.38 -2.19 -6.56
C LYS A 98 -11.13 -2.91 -7.03
N SER A 99 -10.00 -2.76 -6.35
CA SER A 99 -8.76 -3.47 -6.67
C SER A 99 -8.89 -4.98 -6.53
N GLU A 100 -9.63 -5.49 -5.53
CA GLU A 100 -9.90 -6.93 -5.40
C GLU A 100 -10.78 -7.47 -6.55
N ILE A 101 -11.76 -6.68 -7.00
CA ILE A 101 -12.64 -7.06 -8.12
C ILE A 101 -11.83 -7.10 -9.42
N GLU A 102 -10.97 -6.10 -9.67
CA GLU A 102 -10.14 -6.04 -10.88
C GLU A 102 -9.18 -7.24 -10.99
N VAL A 103 -8.55 -7.68 -9.89
CA VAL A 103 -7.70 -8.89 -9.89
C VAL A 103 -8.52 -10.15 -10.20
N LYS A 104 -9.72 -10.30 -9.60
CA LYS A 104 -10.60 -11.45 -9.86
C LYS A 104 -11.11 -11.49 -11.31
N THR A 105 -11.39 -10.33 -11.91
CA THR A 105 -11.77 -10.28 -13.33
C THR A 105 -10.61 -10.56 -14.27
N ALA A 106 -9.37 -10.20 -13.91
CA ALA A 106 -8.19 -10.51 -14.71
C ALA A 106 -7.86 -12.02 -14.72
N GLU A 107 -8.10 -12.72 -13.61
CA GLU A 107 -7.98 -14.19 -13.53
C GLU A 107 -9.07 -14.91 -14.35
N ASN A 108 -10.23 -14.26 -14.57
CA ASN A 108 -11.36 -14.80 -15.34
C ASN A 108 -11.29 -14.52 -16.86
N ILE A 109 -10.20 -13.97 -17.40
CA ILE A 109 -10.02 -13.82 -18.87
C ILE A 109 -9.60 -15.16 -19.52
N ILE A 110 -9.60 -16.27 -18.76
CA ILE A 110 -9.38 -17.63 -19.25
C ILE A 110 -10.73 -18.36 -19.43
N ASP A 111 -11.62 -17.79 -20.25
CA ASP A 111 -12.66 -18.48 -21.03
C ASP A 111 -13.55 -17.38 -21.65
N GLU A 112 -13.78 -17.30 -22.96
CA GLU A 112 -14.73 -18.21 -23.61
C GLU A 112 -14.59 -18.26 -25.15
N ASN A 113 -13.40 -18.01 -25.74
CA ASN A 113 -13.21 -18.10 -27.20
C ASN A 113 -11.80 -18.50 -27.65
N SER A 114 -10.98 -19.12 -26.79
CA SER A 114 -9.70 -19.68 -27.24
C SER A 114 -9.96 -20.97 -28.03
N SER A 115 -10.08 -20.87 -29.34
CA SER A 115 -10.16 -22.05 -30.22
C SER A 115 -8.87 -22.87 -30.11
N ASP A 116 -9.01 -24.11 -29.65
CA ASP A 116 -7.90 -25.06 -29.57
C ASP A 116 -7.41 -25.45 -30.97
N LEU A 117 -6.28 -24.86 -31.37
CA LEU A 117 -5.69 -25.03 -32.70
C LEU A 117 -5.17 -26.46 -32.92
N LEU A 118 -4.86 -27.20 -31.86
CA LEU A 118 -4.35 -28.58 -31.97
C LEU A 118 -5.46 -29.55 -32.37
N ASN A 119 -6.66 -29.36 -31.84
CA ASN A 119 -7.83 -30.15 -32.22
C ASN A 119 -8.35 -29.81 -33.62
N LYS A 120 -8.20 -28.55 -34.06
CA LYS A 120 -8.58 -28.11 -35.41
C LYS A 120 -7.70 -28.70 -36.51
N ALA A 121 -6.43 -29.00 -36.22
CA ALA A 121 -5.48 -29.55 -37.20
C ALA A 121 -5.66 -31.05 -37.47
N ASN A 122 -6.36 -31.79 -36.59
CA ASN A 122 -6.55 -33.25 -36.70
C ASN A 122 -7.92 -33.65 -37.27
N GLN A 123 -8.72 -32.70 -37.77
CA GLN A 123 -10.05 -32.96 -38.35
C GLN A 123 -10.12 -32.74 -39.88
N GLU A 124 -9.00 -32.86 -40.60
CA GLU A 124 -8.99 -33.02 -42.07
C GLU A 124 -8.63 -34.45 -42.48
#